data_AF-A0A7W7DPT4-F1
#
_entry.id   AF-A0A7W7DPT4-F1
#
_cell.length_a   1.000
_cell.length_b   1.000
_cell.length_c   1.000
_cell.angle_alpha   90.00
_cell.angle_beta   90.00
_cell.angle_gamma   90.00
#
_symmetry.space_group_name_H-M   'P 1'
#
loop_
_entity.id
_entity.type
_entity.pdbx_description
1 polymer ?
#
loop_
_entity_poly.entity_id
_entity_poly.type
_entity_poly.pdbx_seq_one_letter_code
_entity_poly.pdbx_strand_id
1 'polypeptide(L)'
;MTEWISTIIALCALGLSSVTAFAQHHNRKKEILAARVTAYFHRTSAFAKIRLPDGTLRQAGYHLVIWNQGPASAEHVEVEVRDPEGVTVTLADCLDGEFPLERLDVSGRYPIPWLPTADMHRGARRFIVVLRWRDGNGRHERVLPIRRGETNF
;
A
#
# COMPACT_ATOMS: atom_id res chain seq x y z
N MET A 1 18.45 16.30 -55.16
CA MET A 1 17.09 16.29 -54.56
C MET A 1 16.95 15.18 -53.52
N THR A 2 17.53 14.00 -53.76
CA THR A 2 17.54 12.83 -52.85
C THR A 2 18.29 13.04 -51.52
N GLU A 3 19.44 13.71 -51.52
CA GLU A 3 20.25 13.89 -50.30
C GLU A 3 19.56 14.72 -49.22
N TRP A 4 18.92 15.82 -49.60
CA TRP A 4 18.18 16.69 -48.67
C TRP A 4 17.01 15.95 -47.99
N ILE A 5 16.31 15.10 -48.74
CA ILE A 5 15.24 14.25 -48.21
C ILE A 5 15.82 13.25 -47.20
N SER A 6 16.95 12.61 -47.51
CA SER A 6 17.63 11.70 -46.59
C SER A 6 18.09 12.40 -45.30
N THR A 7 18.60 13.63 -45.39
CA THR A 7 18.98 14.43 -44.21
C THR A 7 17.77 14.75 -43.32
N ILE A 8 16.63 15.13 -43.89
CA ILE A 8 15.40 15.40 -43.12
C ILE A 8 14.94 14.14 -42.40
N ILE A 9 14.90 12.99 -43.10
CA ILE A 9 14.51 11.72 -42.48
C ILE A 9 15.45 11.37 -41.33
N ALA A 10 16.76 11.53 -41.51
CA ALA A 10 17.75 11.28 -40.45
C ALA A 10 17.55 12.21 -39.24
N LEU A 11 17.28 13.50 -39.45
CA LEU A 11 16.98 14.45 -38.37
C LEU A 11 15.68 14.10 -37.64
N CYS A 12 14.63 13.72 -38.36
CA CYS A 12 13.37 13.26 -37.76
C CYS A 12 13.59 11.99 -36.93
N ALA A 13 14.38 11.03 -37.42
CA ALA A 13 14.70 9.80 -36.70
C ALA A 13 15.50 10.08 -35.43
N LEU A 14 16.50 10.97 -35.48
CA LEU A 14 17.26 11.41 -34.30
C LEU A 14 16.36 12.13 -33.30
N GLY A 15 15.46 12.99 -33.77
CA GLY A 15 14.47 13.67 -32.93
C GLY A 15 13.56 12.68 -32.20
N LEU A 16 12.98 11.72 -32.93
CA LEU A 16 12.13 10.68 -32.35
C LEU A 16 12.89 9.80 -31.35
N SER A 17 14.13 9.42 -31.67
CA SER A 17 14.99 8.63 -30.79
C SER A 17 15.33 9.39 -29.49
N SER A 18 15.62 10.68 -29.59
CA SER A 18 15.92 11.52 -28.41
C SER A 18 14.70 11.68 -27.51
N VAL A 19 13.51 11.91 -28.08
CA VAL A 19 12.25 12.02 -27.34
C VAL A 19 11.91 10.71 -26.62
N THR A 20 12.04 9.58 -27.31
CA THR A 20 11.76 8.26 -26.72
C THR A 20 12.75 7.92 -25.61
N ALA A 21 14.04 8.20 -25.78
CA ALA A 21 15.05 8.01 -24.74
C ALA A 21 14.76 8.86 -23.49
N PHE A 22 14.37 10.13 -23.68
CA PHE A 22 13.98 11.01 -22.58
C PHE A 22 12.75 10.49 -21.84
N ALA A 23 11.71 10.08 -22.57
CA ALA A 23 10.49 9.52 -21.99
C ALA A 23 10.78 8.23 -21.20
N GLN A 24 11.61 7.33 -21.72
CA GLN A 24 12.02 6.11 -21.03
C GLN A 24 12.82 6.41 -19.77
N HIS A 25 13.77 7.34 -19.82
CA HIS A 25 14.56 7.75 -18.65
C HIS A 25 13.67 8.34 -17.55
N HIS A 26 12.72 9.18 -17.94
CA HIS A 26 11.77 9.80 -17.03
C HIS A 26 10.83 8.76 -16.38
N ASN A 27 10.31 7.82 -17.16
CA ASN A 27 9.47 6.73 -16.65
C ASN A 27 10.25 5.81 -15.70
N ARG A 28 11.50 5.47 -16.03
CA ARG A 28 12.36 4.67 -15.16
C ARG A 28 12.64 5.36 -13.82
N LYS A 29 12.86 6.68 -13.84
CA LYS A 29 13.00 7.46 -12.59
C LYS A 29 11.72 7.39 -11.75
N LYS A 30 10.54 7.52 -12.37
CA LYS A 30 9.27 7.37 -11.66
C LYS A 30 9.12 5.98 -11.04
N GLU A 31 9.44 4.93 -11.76
CA GLU A 31 9.37 3.54 -11.26
C GLU A 31 10.29 3.32 -10.05
N ILE A 32 11.52 3.83 -10.09
CA ILE A 32 12.49 3.72 -8.99
C ILE A 32 12.01 4.47 -7.74
N LEU A 33 11.31 5.60 -7.93
CA LEU A 33 10.80 6.46 -6.85
C LEU A 33 9.40 6.08 -6.36
N ALA A 34 8.78 5.05 -6.93
CA ALA A 34 7.44 4.64 -6.57
C ALA A 34 7.46 3.70 -5.35
N ALA A 35 6.74 4.07 -4.30
CA ALA A 35 6.39 3.13 -3.24
C ALA A 35 5.19 2.30 -3.70
N ARG A 36 5.11 1.04 -3.25
CA ARG A 36 4.01 0.13 -3.59
C ARG A 36 3.43 -0.45 -2.32
N VAL A 37 2.53 0.29 -1.70
CA VAL A 37 1.88 -0.13 -0.46
C VAL A 37 0.74 -1.11 -0.77
N THR A 38 0.67 -2.18 0.02
CA THR A 38 -0.39 -3.20 -0.03
C THR A 38 -0.76 -3.60 1.40
N ALA A 39 -1.90 -4.27 1.56
CA ALA A 39 -2.34 -4.80 2.85
C ALA A 39 -2.79 -6.24 2.73
N TYR A 40 -2.66 -7.01 3.81
CA TYR A 40 -3.11 -8.39 3.84
C TYR A 40 -3.31 -8.97 5.22
N PHE A 41 -4.04 -10.08 5.31
CA PHE A 41 -4.16 -10.84 6.55
C PHE A 41 -3.06 -11.88 6.69
N HIS A 42 -2.30 -11.77 7.77
CA HIS A 42 -1.37 -12.80 8.20
C HIS A 42 -1.95 -13.55 9.41
N ARG A 43 -2.10 -14.87 9.29
CA ARG A 43 -2.48 -15.73 10.42
C ARG A 43 -1.24 -16.00 11.28
N THR A 44 -1.34 -15.76 12.57
CA THR A 44 -0.26 -16.11 13.50
C THR A 44 -0.36 -17.58 13.91
N SER A 45 0.79 -18.23 14.09
CA SER A 45 0.87 -19.63 14.55
C SER A 45 0.45 -19.78 16.02
N ALA A 46 0.73 -18.76 16.84
CA ALA A 46 0.22 -18.62 18.19
C ALA A 46 -0.70 -17.39 18.28
N PHE A 47 -1.79 -17.49 19.02
CA PHE A 47 -2.62 -16.33 19.32
C PHE A 47 -1.79 -15.28 20.08
N ALA A 48 -1.65 -14.09 19.49
CA ALA A 48 -0.95 -12.99 20.14
C ALA A 48 -1.82 -12.50 21.31
N LYS A 49 -1.26 -12.47 22.52
CA LYS A 49 -1.92 -11.86 23.68
C LYS A 49 -1.60 -10.37 23.67
N ILE A 50 -2.64 -9.56 23.61
CA ILE A 50 -2.54 -8.12 23.43
C ILE A 50 -3.23 -7.47 24.62
N ARG A 51 -2.51 -6.55 25.26
CA ARG A 51 -3.05 -5.76 26.35
C ARG A 51 -3.61 -4.48 25.75
N LEU A 52 -4.93 -4.37 25.72
CA LEU A 52 -5.63 -3.19 25.23
C LEU A 52 -5.41 -1.99 26.17
N PRO A 53 -5.67 -0.75 25.70
CA PRO A 53 -5.56 0.46 26.52
C PRO A 53 -6.42 0.43 27.80
N ASP A 54 -7.56 -0.29 27.77
CA ASP A 54 -8.45 -0.51 28.93
C ASP A 54 -7.89 -1.51 29.96
N GLY A 55 -6.69 -2.06 29.70
CA GLY A 55 -6.02 -3.04 30.55
C GLY A 55 -6.46 -4.48 30.31
N THR A 56 -7.46 -4.73 29.45
CA THR A 56 -7.94 -6.08 29.14
C THR A 56 -6.94 -6.83 28.26
N LEU A 57 -6.79 -8.14 28.52
CA LEU A 57 -6.00 -9.03 27.68
C LEU A 57 -6.91 -9.71 26.67
N ARG A 58 -6.66 -9.46 25.38
CA ARG A 58 -7.35 -10.13 24.27
C ARG A 58 -6.38 -10.96 23.45
N GLN A 59 -6.92 -11.91 22.70
CA GLN A 59 -6.15 -12.77 21.81
C GLN A 59 -6.46 -12.44 20.36
N ALA A 60 -5.43 -12.12 19.57
CA ALA A 60 -5.52 -11.92 18.14
C ALA A 60 -4.93 -13.14 17.40
N GLY A 61 -5.74 -13.78 16.55
CA GLY A 61 -5.28 -14.89 15.68
C GLY A 61 -4.80 -14.45 14.30
N TYR A 62 -4.95 -13.15 13.99
CA TYR A 62 -4.60 -12.56 12.71
C TYR A 62 -4.01 -11.16 12.93
N HIS A 63 -3.12 -10.76 12.04
CA HIS A 63 -2.67 -9.38 11.85
C HIS A 63 -3.10 -8.89 10.47
N LEU A 64 -3.58 -7.66 10.38
CA LEU A 64 -3.61 -6.90 9.13
C LEU A 64 -2.21 -6.31 8.93
N VAL A 65 -1.47 -6.81 7.96
CA VAL A 65 -0.11 -6.37 7.67
C VAL A 65 -0.14 -5.38 6.51
N ILE A 66 0.32 -4.17 6.76
CA ILE A 66 0.61 -3.17 5.73
C ILE A 66 2.05 -3.40 5.27
N TRP A 67 2.26 -3.49 3.97
CA TRP A 67 3.57 -3.82 3.40
C TRP A 67 3.89 -2.91 2.22
N ASN A 68 5.06 -2.27 2.26
CA ASN A 68 5.61 -1.58 1.11
C ASN A 68 6.48 -2.54 0.27
N GLN A 69 5.96 -2.95 -0.89
CA GLN A 69 6.66 -3.78 -1.87
C GLN A 69 7.46 -2.97 -2.90
N GLY A 70 7.42 -1.64 -2.81
CA GLY A 70 8.03 -0.76 -3.79
C GLY A 70 9.52 -0.54 -3.53
N PRO A 71 10.27 -0.09 -4.55
CA PRO A 71 11.68 0.28 -4.42
C PRO A 71 11.92 1.55 -3.60
N ALA A 72 10.90 2.38 -3.33
CA ALA A 72 10.99 3.59 -2.53
C ALA A 72 10.18 3.51 -1.23
N SER A 73 10.56 4.31 -0.23
CA SER A 73 9.79 4.46 1.01
C SER A 73 8.47 5.20 0.75
N ALA A 74 7.42 4.81 1.48
CA ALA A 74 6.14 5.53 1.53
C ALA A 74 6.13 6.46 2.75
N GLU A 75 5.51 7.63 2.62
CA GLU A 75 5.33 8.61 3.68
C GLU A 75 3.83 8.83 3.93
N HIS A 76 3.48 9.26 5.14
CA HIS A 76 2.09 9.58 5.52
C HIS A 76 1.12 8.46 5.13
N VAL A 77 1.43 7.23 5.55
CA VAL A 77 0.64 6.05 5.18
C VAL A 77 -0.61 6.01 6.07
N GLU A 78 -1.75 6.28 5.48
CA GLU A 78 -3.07 6.15 6.09
C GLU A 78 -3.67 4.79 5.77
N VAL A 79 -4.37 4.23 6.75
CA VAL A 79 -5.08 2.96 6.62
C VAL A 79 -6.50 3.16 7.12
N GLU A 80 -7.46 2.83 6.27
CA GLU A 80 -8.87 2.80 6.62
C GLU A 80 -9.42 1.42 6.28
N VAL A 81 -10.09 0.78 7.24
CA VAL A 81 -10.72 -0.52 7.04
C VAL A 81 -12.22 -0.32 7.04
N ARG A 82 -12.91 -0.89 6.05
CA ARG A 82 -14.37 -0.88 5.94
C ARG A 82 -14.91 -2.30 5.83
N ASP A 83 -16.13 -2.52 6.29
CA ASP A 83 -16.89 -3.72 5.99
C ASP A 83 -17.42 -3.67 4.53
N PRO A 84 -18.05 -4.76 4.03
CA PRO A 84 -18.65 -4.78 2.68
C PRO A 84 -19.76 -3.74 2.47
N GLU A 85 -20.42 -3.32 3.54
CA GLU A 85 -21.47 -2.31 3.56
C GLU A 85 -20.90 -0.87 3.56
N GLY A 86 -19.58 -0.72 3.72
CA GLY A 86 -18.86 0.54 3.70
C GLY A 86 -18.67 1.19 5.08
N VAL A 87 -19.07 0.53 6.17
CA VAL A 87 -18.91 1.02 7.55
C VAL A 87 -17.46 0.86 7.98
N THR A 88 -16.89 1.93 8.57
CA THR A 88 -15.52 1.90 9.09
C THR A 88 -15.38 0.92 10.25
N VAL A 89 -14.36 0.08 10.19
CA VAL A 89 -13.99 -0.90 11.21
C VAL A 89 -12.90 -0.32 12.10
N THR A 90 -13.25 0.01 13.34
CA THR A 90 -12.27 0.43 14.35
C THR A 90 -11.59 -0.78 14.98
N LEU A 91 -10.27 -0.71 15.13
CA LEU A 91 -9.44 -1.73 15.77
C LEU A 91 -9.08 -1.28 17.19
N ALA A 92 -9.18 -2.20 18.16
CA ALA A 92 -9.02 -1.89 19.57
C ALA A 92 -7.57 -1.61 19.99
N ASP A 93 -6.60 -2.09 19.21
CA ASP A 93 -5.15 -1.96 19.48
C ASP A 93 -4.46 -0.92 18.58
N CYS A 94 -5.25 -0.13 17.83
CA CYS A 94 -4.74 0.99 17.06
C CYS A 94 -4.90 2.24 17.92
N LEU A 95 -3.80 2.86 18.34
CA LEU A 95 -3.84 4.04 19.21
C LEU A 95 -4.35 5.27 18.45
N ASP A 96 -4.98 6.19 19.18
CA ASP A 96 -5.34 7.50 18.63
C ASP A 96 -4.08 8.23 18.19
N GLY A 97 -4.00 8.59 16.91
CA GLY A 97 -2.83 9.26 16.31
C GLY A 97 -1.73 8.33 15.82
N GLU A 98 -1.91 7.00 15.87
CA GLU A 98 -0.97 6.05 15.25
C GLU A 98 -0.91 6.20 13.73
N PHE A 99 -2.04 6.56 13.11
CA PHE A 99 -2.14 6.86 11.69
C PHE A 99 -2.41 8.35 11.45
N PRO A 100 -1.83 8.95 10.39
CA PRO A 100 -0.96 8.32 9.39
C PRO A 100 0.40 7.89 9.96
N LEU A 101 0.92 6.74 9.51
CA LEU A 101 2.32 6.39 9.78
C LEU A 101 3.21 7.42 9.06
N GLU A 102 4.14 8.03 9.79
CA GLU A 102 5.05 9.03 9.21
C GLU A 102 5.80 8.47 7.99
N ARG A 103 6.28 7.22 8.10
CA ARG A 103 7.09 6.56 7.09
C ARG A 103 6.99 5.03 7.15
N LEU A 104 6.95 4.40 5.98
CA LEU A 104 7.06 2.95 5.78
C LEU A 104 8.17 2.67 4.78
N ASP A 105 9.29 2.14 5.26
CA ASP A 105 10.49 1.91 4.45
C ASP A 105 10.32 0.84 3.37
N VAL A 106 11.30 0.79 2.46
CA VAL A 106 11.41 -0.24 1.42
C VAL A 106 11.34 -1.63 2.06
N SER A 107 10.42 -2.48 1.56
CA SER A 107 10.14 -3.80 2.14
C SER A 107 9.61 -3.79 3.59
N GLY A 108 9.37 -2.61 4.17
CA GLY A 108 8.87 -2.43 5.52
C GLY A 108 7.48 -3.00 5.70
N ARG A 109 7.26 -3.67 6.85
CA ARG A 109 5.99 -4.29 7.22
C ARG A 109 5.51 -3.73 8.54
N TYR A 110 4.24 -3.32 8.58
CA TYR A 110 3.58 -2.82 9.77
C TYR A 110 2.40 -3.74 10.13
N PRO A 111 2.56 -4.63 11.12
CA PRO A 111 1.49 -5.52 11.55
C PRO A 111 0.54 -4.81 12.51
N ILE A 112 -0.75 -4.76 12.17
CA ILE A 112 -1.82 -4.26 13.03
C ILE A 112 -2.63 -5.45 13.55
N PRO A 113 -2.75 -5.65 14.87
CA PRO A 113 -3.54 -6.75 15.38
C PRO A 113 -5.02 -6.67 15.05
N TRP A 114 -5.57 -7.79 14.56
CA TRP A 114 -6.96 -7.84 14.15
C TRP A 114 -7.89 -8.04 15.35
N LEU A 115 -8.23 -6.93 16.00
CA LEU A 115 -9.16 -6.87 17.12
C LEU A 115 -10.24 -5.82 16.88
N PRO A 116 -11.27 -6.08 16.04
CA PRO A 116 -12.37 -5.14 15.85
C PRO A 116 -13.09 -4.84 17.17
N THR A 117 -13.45 -3.57 17.38
CA THR A 117 -14.18 -3.15 18.58
C THR A 117 -15.64 -3.60 18.55
N ALA A 118 -16.29 -3.51 17.38
CA ALA A 118 -17.68 -3.92 17.20
C ALA A 118 -17.83 -5.44 16.99
N ASP A 119 -18.81 -6.03 17.67
CA ASP A 119 -19.03 -7.48 17.66
C ASP A 119 -19.41 -8.04 16.29
N MET A 120 -20.14 -7.26 15.48
CA MET A 120 -20.52 -7.63 14.12
C MET A 120 -19.31 -7.93 13.22
N HIS A 121 -18.14 -7.32 13.49
CA HIS A 121 -16.92 -7.51 12.71
C HIS A 121 -16.06 -8.70 13.18
N ARG A 122 -16.30 -9.29 14.38
CA ARG A 122 -15.48 -10.40 14.88
C ARG A 122 -15.65 -11.68 14.06
N GLY A 123 -16.86 -11.95 13.58
CA GLY A 123 -17.20 -13.10 12.74
C GLY A 123 -16.98 -12.87 11.24
N ALA A 124 -17.00 -11.61 10.80
CA ALA A 124 -16.88 -11.24 9.41
C ALA A 124 -15.56 -11.72 8.78
N ARG A 125 -15.59 -11.99 7.47
CA ARG A 125 -14.43 -12.49 6.73
C ARG A 125 -13.99 -11.57 5.60
N ARG A 126 -14.83 -10.66 5.13
CA ARG A 126 -14.55 -9.79 3.98
C ARG A 126 -14.48 -8.37 4.47
N PHE A 127 -13.47 -7.64 4.01
CA PHE A 127 -13.22 -6.26 4.37
C PHE A 127 -12.66 -5.52 3.15
N ILE A 128 -12.77 -4.21 3.15
CA ILE A 128 -12.17 -3.32 2.17
C ILE A 128 -11.13 -2.49 2.91
N VAL A 129 -9.88 -2.54 2.48
CA VAL A 129 -8.82 -1.68 3.02
C VAL A 129 -8.52 -0.59 2.02
N VAL A 130 -8.65 0.65 2.47
CA VAL A 130 -8.23 1.83 1.72
C VAL A 130 -6.90 2.30 2.28
N LEU A 131 -5.89 2.33 1.42
CA LEU A 131 -4.54 2.80 1.72
C LEU A 131 -4.32 4.12 1.01
N ARG A 132 -3.78 5.11 1.72
CA ARG A 132 -3.34 6.37 1.13
C ARG A 132 -1.90 6.63 1.56
N TRP A 133 -1.05 7.09 0.65
CA TRP A 133 0.34 7.41 0.98
C TRP A 133 0.90 8.49 0.04
N ARG A 134 2.08 9.00 0.38
CA ARG A 134 2.89 9.87 -0.46
C ARG A 134 4.23 9.21 -0.77
N ASP A 135 4.75 9.42 -1.96
CA ASP A 135 6.12 9.06 -2.33
C ASP A 135 6.75 10.15 -3.23
N GLY A 136 7.90 9.85 -3.85
CA GLY A 136 8.59 10.78 -4.75
C GLY A 136 7.80 11.17 -6.02
N ASN A 137 6.68 10.50 -6.30
CA ASN A 137 5.79 10.78 -7.43
C ASN A 137 4.49 11.48 -7.02
N GLY A 138 4.25 11.72 -5.74
CA GLY A 138 3.06 12.42 -5.24
C GLY A 138 2.19 11.56 -4.33
N ARG A 139 0.89 11.87 -4.29
CA ARG A 139 -0.10 11.16 -3.47
C ARG A 139 -0.72 9.99 -4.23
N HIS A 140 -0.97 8.90 -3.52
CA HIS A 140 -1.54 7.66 -4.05
C HIS A 140 -2.67 7.17 -3.16
N GLU A 141 -3.63 6.48 -3.76
CA GLU A 141 -4.70 5.78 -3.08
C GLU A 141 -4.86 4.38 -3.68
N ARG A 142 -5.11 3.38 -2.82
CA ARG A 142 -5.36 2.01 -3.24
C ARG A 142 -6.47 1.39 -2.39
N VAL A 143 -7.49 0.86 -3.07
CA VAL A 143 -8.58 0.12 -2.45
C VAL A 143 -8.37 -1.38 -2.67
N LEU A 144 -8.36 -2.13 -1.58
CA LEU A 144 -8.05 -3.56 -1.56
C LEU A 144 -9.19 -4.34 -0.92
N PRO A 145 -9.97 -5.13 -1.68
CA PRO A 145 -10.83 -6.13 -1.09
C PRO A 145 -9.94 -7.23 -0.50
N ILE A 146 -10.07 -7.48 0.80
CA ILE A 146 -9.30 -8.52 1.50
C ILE A 146 -10.22 -9.48 2.24
N ARG A 147 -9.75 -10.72 2.39
CA ARG A 147 -10.48 -11.77 3.07
C ARG A 147 -9.66 -12.41 4.18
N ARG A 148 -10.20 -12.44 5.39
CA ARG A 148 -9.60 -13.16 6.52
C ARG A 148 -9.61 -14.67 6.24
N GLY A 149 -8.43 -15.28 6.32
CA GLY A 149 -8.20 -16.69 6.02
C GLY A 149 -7.78 -16.98 4.58
N GLU A 150 -7.72 -15.96 3.72
CA GLU A 150 -7.10 -16.06 2.39
C GLU A 150 -5.59 -15.80 2.56
N THR A 151 -4.77 -16.78 2.19
CA THR A 151 -3.30 -16.73 2.31
C THR A 151 -2.64 -16.75 0.92
N ASN A 152 -3.24 -16.07 -0.04
CA ASN A 152 -2.66 -15.92 -1.37
C ASN A 152 -1.67 -14.73 -1.32
N PHE A 153 -0.38 -15.04 -1.10
CA PHE A 153 0.75 -14.16 -1.41
C PHE A 153 1.44 -14.64 -2.68
#